data_AF-A0A8S3I708-F1
#
_entry.id   AF-A0A8S3I708-F1
#
_cell.length_a   1.000
_cell.length_b   1.000
_cell.length_c   1.000
_cell.angle_alpha   90.00
_cell.angle_beta   90.00
_cell.angle_gamma   90.00
#
_symmetry.space_group_name_H-M   'P 1'
#
loop_
_entity.id
_entity.type
_entity.pdbx_description
1 polymer ?
#
loop_
_entity_poly.entity_id
_entity_poly.type
_entity_poly.pdbx_seq_one_letter_code
_entity_poly.pdbx_strand_id
1 'polypeptide(L)'
;MEKLVQSKKLENLKLTKTDIKNLLLLSLKNNYFKFNNKFYKQKYGLPMGNTLSPLIADIYMDHYSKEHLQQINTPSKLWRYVDDILIITTMEEEQLKQYVNDLNNIKGTIRFTYEYEKKNKINFLDTTITKEIINNKQEIKIRWFRKETAADRFLNYRSSHNKSVKTNIVKNMTQRIIKTTNDPKEQQEDLNKLRRMLINSDYPINVIEKLIKEACETSKTKTPQTPNNKEFKYKINLPYVPGIEVLKRRLEKLNIKLYFSYPNKLQSVLNQSMKSQSRSVIYQVQCDCNPPKIYNGETKTRQ
;
A
#
# COMPACT_ATOMS: atom_id res chain seq x y z
N MET A 1 14.03 16.42 18.55
CA MET A 1 13.48 16.38 19.93
C MET A 1 13.01 17.74 20.42
N GLU A 2 13.68 18.85 20.10
CA GLU A 2 13.29 20.20 20.57
C GLU A 2 11.93 20.70 20.04
N LYS A 3 11.56 20.36 18.80
CA LYS A 3 10.26 20.77 18.23
C LYS A 3 9.02 20.06 18.81
N LEU A 4 9.18 18.93 19.50
CA LEU A 4 8.06 18.22 20.15
C LEU A 4 7.63 18.87 21.47
N VAL A 5 8.52 19.65 22.11
CA VAL A 5 8.29 20.25 23.43
C VAL A 5 7.36 21.48 23.35
N GLN A 6 7.24 22.13 22.19
CA GLN A 6 6.44 23.35 22.01
C GLN A 6 4.98 23.13 21.62
N SER A 7 4.49 21.88 21.66
CA SER A 7 3.08 21.62 21.37
C SER A 7 2.21 22.01 22.56
N LYS A 8 1.36 23.04 22.43
CA LYS A 8 0.36 23.45 23.45
C LYS A 8 -0.51 22.30 24.00
N LYS A 9 -0.68 21.22 23.23
CA LYS A 9 -1.39 19.99 23.67
C LYS A 9 -0.64 19.19 24.74
N LEU A 10 0.69 19.23 24.72
CA LEU A 10 1.55 18.51 25.67
C LEU A 10 1.65 19.26 27.00
N GLU A 11 1.66 20.60 26.97
CA GLU A 11 1.67 21.45 28.17
C GLU A 11 0.44 21.20 29.06
N ASN A 12 -0.74 20.98 28.46
CA ASN A 12 -1.98 20.69 29.19
C ASN A 12 -2.00 19.30 29.86
N LEU A 13 -1.14 18.36 29.42
CA LEU A 13 -1.15 16.98 29.91
C LEU A 13 -0.28 16.78 31.16
N LYS A 14 0.54 17.77 31.56
CA LYS A 14 1.48 17.70 32.70
C LYS A 14 2.38 16.44 32.69
N LEU A 15 2.60 15.83 31.53
CA LEU A 15 3.44 14.64 31.41
C LEU A 15 4.90 15.06 31.26
N THR A 16 5.78 14.47 32.06
CA THR A 16 7.22 14.64 31.90
C THR A 16 7.74 13.81 30.73
N LYS A 17 8.96 14.10 30.26
CA LYS A 17 9.65 13.26 29.27
C LYS A 17 9.79 11.80 29.74
N THR A 18 9.97 11.60 31.04
CA THR A 18 10.06 10.27 31.66
C THR A 18 8.74 9.53 31.57
N ASP A 19 7.61 10.20 31.83
CA ASP A 19 6.28 9.59 31.73
C ASP A 19 5.98 9.16 30.30
N ILE A 20 6.28 10.03 29.33
CA ILE A 20 6.11 9.72 27.90
C ILE A 20 6.97 8.51 27.51
N LYS A 21 8.24 8.46 27.95
CA LYS A 21 9.13 7.32 27.69
C LYS A 21 8.56 6.03 28.30
N ASN A 22 8.06 6.08 29.52
CA ASN A 22 7.47 4.92 30.20
C ASN A 22 6.21 4.43 29.48
N LEU A 23 5.32 5.33 29.07
CA LEU A 23 4.12 4.99 28.29
C LEU A 23 4.48 4.37 26.93
N LEU A 24 5.50 4.90 26.25
CA LEU A 24 6.01 4.31 25.01
C LEU A 24 6.57 2.91 25.26
N LEU A 25 7.42 2.72 26.26
CA LEU A 25 7.98 1.41 26.60
C LEU A 25 6.88 0.40 26.98
N LEU A 26 5.85 0.84 27.71
CA LEU A 26 4.70 0.01 28.06
C LEU A 26 3.96 -0.46 26.79
N SER A 27 3.68 0.46 25.86
CA SER A 27 3.02 0.17 24.59
C SER A 27 3.85 -0.77 23.70
N LEU A 28 5.17 -0.61 23.70
CA LEU A 28 6.08 -1.39 22.85
C LEU A 28 6.48 -2.75 23.45
N LYS A 29 6.44 -2.92 24.78
CA LYS A 29 6.82 -4.18 25.45
C LYS A 29 5.64 -5.14 25.67
N ASN A 30 4.41 -4.64 25.71
CA ASN A 30 3.22 -5.43 26.04
C ASN A 30 2.38 -5.77 24.80
N ASN A 31 3.05 -6.28 23.76
CA ASN A 31 2.40 -6.67 22.52
C ASN A 31 1.98 -8.14 22.56
N TYR A 32 0.73 -8.36 22.95
CA TYR A 32 0.08 -9.66 22.96
C TYR A 32 -0.98 -9.75 21.87
N PHE A 33 -1.05 -10.89 21.19
CA PHE A 33 -2.09 -11.16 20.20
C PHE A 33 -2.61 -12.59 20.32
N LYS A 34 -3.85 -12.81 19.88
CA LYS A 34 -4.50 -14.12 19.90
C LYS A 34 -4.51 -14.70 18.50
N PHE A 35 -4.01 -15.93 18.35
CA PHE A 35 -4.07 -16.69 17.10
C PHE A 35 -4.38 -18.15 17.42
N ASN A 36 -5.30 -18.79 16.68
CA ASN A 36 -5.74 -20.18 16.93
C ASN A 36 -6.07 -20.46 18.41
N ASN A 37 -6.81 -19.56 19.06
CA ASN A 37 -7.16 -19.62 20.47
C ASN A 37 -5.99 -19.66 21.47
N LYS A 38 -4.77 -19.35 21.03
CA LYS A 38 -3.58 -19.22 21.88
C LYS A 38 -3.11 -17.77 21.91
N PHE A 39 -2.58 -17.36 23.06
CA PHE A 39 -1.98 -16.04 23.25
C PHE A 39 -0.48 -16.10 22.95
N TYR A 40 0.00 -15.11 22.22
CA TYR A 40 1.40 -14.97 21.84
C TYR A 40 1.89 -13.58 22.25
N LYS A 41 3.14 -13.51 22.69
CA LYS A 41 3.84 -12.25 22.92
C LYS A 41 4.88 -12.04 21.83
N GLN A 42 4.84 -10.89 21.16
CA GLN A 42 5.88 -10.53 20.20
C GLN A 42 7.18 -10.21 20.94
N LYS A 43 8.23 -10.98 20.65
CA LYS A 43 9.57 -10.80 21.26
C LYS A 43 10.50 -9.90 20.44
N TYR A 44 10.32 -9.88 19.12
CA TYR A 44 11.19 -9.16 18.19
C TYR A 44 10.38 -8.26 17.26
N GLY A 45 10.97 -7.11 16.95
CA GLY A 45 10.36 -6.10 16.09
C GLY A 45 9.17 -5.38 16.73
N LEU A 46 8.50 -4.60 15.90
CA LEU A 46 7.35 -3.81 16.29
C LEU A 46 6.05 -4.47 15.80
N PRO A 47 4.95 -4.38 16.57
CA PRO A 47 3.66 -4.94 16.16
C PRO A 47 3.08 -4.21 14.96
N MET A 48 2.80 -4.96 13.90
CA MET A 48 2.02 -4.45 12.78
C MET A 48 0.62 -4.07 13.26
N GLY A 49 0.18 -2.85 12.97
CA GLY A 49 -1.15 -2.33 13.35
C GLY A 49 -1.16 -1.46 14.61
N ASN A 50 -0.06 -1.40 15.37
CA ASN A 50 0.07 -0.38 16.42
C ASN A 50 0.36 0.99 15.77
N THR A 51 -0.38 2.02 16.17
CA THR A 51 -0.29 3.38 15.61
C THR A 51 1.09 4.02 15.77
N LEU A 52 1.84 3.63 16.81
CA LEU A 52 3.17 4.16 17.09
C LEU A 52 4.27 3.40 16.34
N SER A 53 4.02 2.16 15.94
CA SER A 53 5.06 1.29 15.38
C SER A 53 5.67 1.84 14.09
N PRO A 54 4.91 2.38 13.12
CA PRO A 54 5.50 3.01 11.93
C PRO A 54 6.46 4.15 12.28
N LEU A 55 6.07 5.02 13.20
CA LEU A 55 6.90 6.15 13.62
C LEU A 55 8.19 5.70 14.30
N ILE A 56 8.11 4.71 15.21
CA ILE A 56 9.29 4.20 15.91
C ILE A 56 10.21 3.44 14.94
N ALA A 57 9.64 2.67 13.99
CA ALA A 57 10.41 2.03 12.92
C ALA A 57 11.14 3.06 12.07
N ASP A 58 10.48 4.15 11.69
CA ASP A 58 11.10 5.22 10.90
C ASP A 58 12.24 5.92 11.64
N ILE A 59 12.07 6.21 12.93
CA ILE A 59 13.13 6.81 13.77
C ILE A 59 14.33 5.86 13.87
N TYR A 60 14.08 4.57 14.12
CA TYR A 60 15.12 3.56 14.19
C TYR A 60 15.87 3.42 12.85
N MET A 61 15.14 3.34 11.74
CA MET A 61 15.74 3.21 10.41
C MET A 61 16.48 4.47 9.97
N ASP A 62 16.04 5.67 10.37
CA ASP A 62 16.79 6.92 10.13
C ASP A 62 18.14 6.92 10.87
N HIS A 63 18.15 6.50 12.14
CA HIS A 63 19.37 6.34 12.92
C HIS A 63 20.30 5.28 12.32
N TYR A 64 19.76 4.08 12.04
CA TYR A 64 20.49 2.98 11.42
C TYR A 64 21.09 3.39 10.07
N SER A 65 20.34 4.13 9.25
CA SER A 65 20.81 4.61 7.95
C SER A 65 22.00 5.57 8.09
N LYS A 66 21.96 6.49 9.06
CA LYS A 66 23.04 7.43 9.32
C LYS A 66 24.30 6.76 9.87
N GLU A 67 24.13 5.78 10.75
CA GLU A 67 25.25 5.07 11.34
C GLU A 67 25.90 4.07 10.37
N HIS A 68 25.11 3.31 9.63
CA HIS A 68 25.63 2.15 8.89
C HIS A 68 25.57 2.30 7.37
N LEU A 69 24.51 2.92 6.83
CA LEU A 69 24.40 3.06 5.38
C LEU A 69 25.32 4.16 4.83
N GLN A 70 25.49 5.27 5.57
CA GLN A 70 26.28 6.44 5.15
C GLN A 70 27.80 6.30 5.34
N GLN A 71 28.26 5.37 6.18
CA GLN A 71 29.69 5.22 6.49
C GLN A 71 30.46 4.40 5.44
N ILE A 72 29.78 3.53 4.70
CA ILE A 72 30.42 2.56 3.80
C ILE A 72 30.40 3.04 2.33
N ASN A 73 29.49 3.95 1.98
CA ASN A 73 29.53 4.66 0.69
C ASN A 73 28.81 6.00 0.83
N THR A 74 29.24 7.03 0.11
CA THR A 74 28.47 8.26 -0.09
C THR A 74 27.59 8.06 -1.33
N PRO A 75 26.41 7.41 -1.24
CA PRO A 75 25.52 7.32 -2.38
C PRO A 75 25.19 8.73 -2.84
N SER A 76 25.29 9.01 -4.14
CA SER A 76 25.03 10.35 -4.66
C SER A 76 23.62 10.81 -4.27
N LYS A 77 22.67 9.86 -4.22
CA LYS A 77 21.30 10.02 -3.70
C LYS A 77 20.78 8.71 -3.11
N LEU A 78 20.04 8.82 -2.01
CA LEU A 78 19.29 7.73 -1.38
C LEU A 78 17.85 8.18 -1.16
N TRP A 79 16.89 7.35 -1.57
CA TRP A 79 15.48 7.51 -1.23
C TRP A 79 15.01 6.32 -0.41
N ARG A 80 14.30 6.58 0.69
CA ARG A 80 13.67 5.55 1.50
C ARG A 80 12.16 5.78 1.55
N TYR A 81 11.40 4.72 1.30
CA TYR A 81 9.97 4.69 1.53
C TYR A 81 9.65 3.52 2.46
N VAL A 82 9.47 3.83 3.75
CA VAL A 82 9.29 2.83 4.82
C VAL A 82 10.42 1.79 4.80
N ASP A 83 10.16 0.60 4.27
CA ASP A 83 11.05 -0.55 4.17
C ASP A 83 11.83 -0.62 2.85
N ASP A 84 11.38 0.05 1.80
CA ASP A 84 12.04 0.05 0.49
C ASP A 84 13.08 1.19 0.37
N ILE A 85 14.27 0.88 -0.15
CA ILE A 85 15.36 1.84 -0.37
C ILE A 85 15.78 1.82 -1.84
N LEU A 86 15.87 2.99 -2.47
CA LEU A 86 16.48 3.19 -3.77
C LEU A 86 17.80 3.94 -3.60
N ILE A 87 18.89 3.38 -4.14
CA ILE A 87 20.24 3.95 -4.06
C ILE A 87 20.77 4.18 -5.47
N ILE A 88 21.30 5.38 -5.73
CA ILE A 88 22.15 5.63 -6.90
C ILE A 88 23.60 5.55 -6.45
N THR A 89 24.35 4.66 -7.10
CA THR A 89 25.74 4.34 -6.75
C THR A 89 26.56 4.02 -8.00
N THR A 90 27.87 4.17 -7.89
CA THR A 90 28.86 3.71 -8.87
C THR A 90 29.35 2.28 -8.60
N MET A 91 28.83 1.62 -7.54
CA MET A 91 29.17 0.24 -7.23
C MET A 91 28.74 -0.71 -8.35
N GLU A 92 29.66 -1.60 -8.70
CA GLU A 92 29.34 -2.79 -9.48
C GLU A 92 28.56 -3.81 -8.62
N GLU A 93 27.94 -4.81 -9.26
CA GLU A 93 27.07 -5.76 -8.58
C GLU A 93 27.80 -6.54 -7.48
N GLU A 94 29.05 -6.94 -7.71
CA GLU A 94 29.90 -7.64 -6.76
C GLU A 94 30.21 -6.79 -5.51
N GLN A 95 30.50 -5.50 -5.72
CA GLN A 95 30.75 -4.56 -4.64
C GLN A 95 29.49 -4.32 -3.81
N LEU A 96 28.33 -4.17 -4.47
CA LEU A 96 27.05 -4.03 -3.78
C LEU A 96 26.70 -5.30 -2.98
N LYS A 97 26.98 -6.48 -3.55
CA LYS A 97 26.79 -7.75 -2.85
C LYS A 97 27.61 -7.81 -1.57
N GLN A 98 28.88 -7.42 -1.64
CA GLN A 98 29.75 -7.36 -0.46
C GLN A 98 29.23 -6.34 0.56
N TYR A 99 28.84 -5.15 0.11
CA TYR A 99 28.23 -4.11 0.94
C TYR A 99 27.00 -4.62 1.70
N VAL A 100 26.09 -5.33 1.03
CA VAL A 100 24.90 -5.92 1.68
C VAL A 100 25.28 -7.02 2.67
N ASN A 101 26.30 -7.83 2.36
CA ASN A 101 26.80 -8.84 3.29
C ASN A 101 27.38 -8.19 4.56
N ASP A 102 28.16 -7.13 4.41
CA ASP A 102 28.75 -6.40 5.54
C ASP A 102 27.65 -5.78 6.42
N LEU A 103 26.63 -5.17 5.81
CA LEU A 103 25.45 -4.69 6.54
C LEU A 103 24.72 -5.80 7.30
N ASN A 104 24.60 -6.99 6.69
CA ASN A 104 23.96 -8.14 7.31
C ASN A 104 24.81 -8.82 8.41
N ASN A 105 26.12 -8.56 8.42
CA ASN A 105 27.02 -9.02 9.48
C ASN A 105 26.97 -8.13 10.73
N ILE A 106 26.45 -6.91 10.62
CA ILE A 106 26.20 -6.04 11.78
C ILE A 106 25.22 -6.76 12.71
N LYS A 107 25.62 -6.89 13.98
CA LYS A 107 24.81 -7.57 15.00
C LYS A 107 23.47 -6.84 15.17
N GLY A 108 22.42 -7.39 14.57
CA GLY A 108 21.09 -6.77 14.58
C GLY A 108 20.00 -7.73 14.09
N THR A 109 18.76 -7.23 14.11
CA THR A 109 17.58 -7.97 13.60
C THR A 109 17.19 -7.57 12.18
N ILE A 110 17.82 -6.54 11.62
CA ILE A 110 17.56 -6.07 10.26
C ILE A 110 18.40 -6.91 9.29
N ARG A 111 17.76 -7.37 8.21
CA ARG A 111 18.44 -8.04 7.11
C ARG A 111 18.07 -7.32 5.82
N PHE A 112 19.09 -6.93 5.07
CA PHE A 112 18.97 -6.32 3.76
C PHE A 112 18.98 -7.40 2.69
N THR A 113 18.09 -7.22 1.72
CA THR A 113 18.13 -7.87 0.43
C THR A 113 18.24 -6.77 -0.62
N TYR A 114 18.75 -7.09 -1.80
CA TYR A 114 18.92 -6.10 -2.86
C TYR A 114 18.47 -6.66 -4.20
N GLU A 115 18.05 -5.73 -5.07
CA GLU A 115 17.88 -5.95 -6.49
C GLU A 115 18.88 -5.03 -7.21
N TYR A 116 19.72 -5.59 -8.08
CA TYR A 116 20.60 -4.80 -8.93
C TYR A 116 19.92 -4.41 -10.24
N GLU A 117 20.31 -3.28 -10.81
CA GLU A 117 19.80 -2.82 -12.09
C GLU A 117 20.12 -3.84 -13.19
N LYS A 118 19.10 -4.23 -13.97
CA LYS A 118 19.27 -5.15 -15.11
C LYS A 118 18.77 -4.50 -16.39
N LYS A 119 19.59 -4.53 -17.44
CA LYS A 119 19.27 -3.92 -18.74
C LYS A 119 18.83 -2.46 -18.60
N ASN A 120 19.55 -1.68 -17.77
CA ASN A 120 19.25 -0.28 -17.45
C ASN A 120 17.88 -0.05 -16.79
N LYS A 121 17.33 -1.07 -16.12
CA LYS A 121 16.01 -1.02 -15.47
C LYS A 121 16.09 -1.46 -14.02
N ILE A 122 15.38 -0.75 -13.16
CA ILE A 122 15.17 -1.10 -11.76
C ILE A 122 13.73 -0.76 -11.35
N ASN A 123 13.12 -1.60 -10.52
CA ASN A 123 11.79 -1.35 -9.99
C ASN A 123 11.90 -0.66 -8.62
N PHE A 124 11.02 0.31 -8.37
CA PHE A 124 10.89 0.93 -7.07
C PHE A 124 9.42 1.28 -6.82
N LEU A 125 8.82 0.71 -5.76
CA LEU A 125 7.39 0.84 -5.46
C LEU A 125 6.51 0.42 -6.67
N ASP A 126 5.64 1.34 -7.12
CA ASP A 126 4.72 1.17 -8.24
C ASP A 126 5.34 1.63 -9.59
N THR A 127 6.67 1.79 -9.68
CA THR A 127 7.34 2.27 -10.91
C THR A 127 8.53 1.41 -11.35
N THR A 128 8.75 1.38 -12.66
CA THR A 128 9.99 0.91 -13.29
C THR A 128 10.73 2.13 -13.80
N ILE A 129 11.96 2.28 -13.32
CA ILE A 129 12.87 3.35 -13.71
C ILE A 129 13.82 2.78 -14.76
N THR A 130 13.83 3.36 -15.95
CA THR A 130 14.71 2.98 -17.07
C THR A 130 15.65 4.13 -17.40
N LYS A 131 16.95 3.85 -17.50
CA LYS A 131 17.92 4.81 -18.05
C LYS A 131 17.96 4.65 -19.57
N GLU A 132 17.66 5.71 -20.31
CA GLU A 132 17.77 5.75 -21.76
C GLU A 132 18.78 6.84 -22.17
N ILE A 133 19.46 6.63 -23.30
CA ILE A 133 20.34 7.64 -23.89
C ILE A 133 19.66 8.13 -25.16
N ILE A 134 19.22 9.38 -25.16
CA ILE A 134 18.56 10.03 -26.29
C ILE A 134 19.41 11.24 -26.66
N ASN A 135 19.86 11.32 -27.93
CA ASN A 135 20.66 12.43 -28.45
C ASN A 135 21.91 12.76 -27.58
N ASN A 136 22.66 11.73 -27.17
CA ASN A 136 23.81 11.83 -26.26
C ASN A 136 23.51 12.45 -24.88
N LYS A 137 22.23 12.52 -24.48
CA LYS A 137 21.79 12.90 -23.14
C LYS A 137 21.17 11.71 -22.43
N GLN A 138 21.49 11.56 -21.17
CA GLN A 138 20.89 10.54 -20.32
C GLN A 138 19.52 11.03 -19.85
N GLU A 139 18.47 10.32 -20.22
CA GLU A 139 17.10 10.58 -19.81
C GLU A 139 16.59 9.44 -18.91
N ILE A 140 15.74 9.79 -17.95
CA ILE A 140 15.10 8.83 -17.06
C ILE A 140 13.66 8.66 -17.49
N LYS A 141 13.34 7.44 -17.94
CA LYS A 141 11.99 7.04 -18.26
C LYS A 141 11.38 6.30 -17.08
N ILE A 142 10.21 6.74 -16.65
CA ILE A 142 9.45 6.12 -15.56
C ILE A 142 8.19 5.53 -16.17
N ARG A 143 7.88 4.28 -15.84
CA ARG A 143 6.66 3.57 -16.25
C ARG A 143 5.96 2.96 -15.03
N TRP A 144 4.64 2.86 -15.07
CA TRP A 144 3.88 2.11 -14.06
C TRP A 144 4.32 0.64 -14.00
N PHE A 145 4.74 0.19 -12.82
CA PHE A 145 5.16 -1.18 -12.56
C PHE A 145 4.07 -1.99 -11.89
N ARG A 146 4.05 -3.28 -12.19
CA ARG A 146 3.20 -4.24 -11.51
C ARG A 146 3.87 -5.61 -11.45
N LYS A 147 3.87 -6.20 -10.26
CA LYS A 147 4.38 -7.55 -10.02
C LYS A 147 3.64 -8.56 -10.90
N GLU A 148 4.37 -9.53 -11.44
CA GLU A 148 3.84 -10.62 -12.28
C GLU A 148 2.78 -11.45 -11.55
N THR A 149 2.88 -11.56 -10.23
CA THR A 149 1.93 -12.29 -9.38
C THR A 149 0.60 -11.56 -9.14
N ALA A 150 0.43 -10.35 -9.67
CA ALA A 150 -0.77 -9.58 -9.44
C ALA A 150 -1.96 -10.15 -10.24
N ALA A 151 -3.05 -10.51 -9.56
CA ALA A 151 -4.16 -11.32 -10.11
C ALA A 151 -5.06 -10.66 -11.19
N ASP A 152 -4.72 -9.47 -11.68
CA ASP A 152 -5.48 -8.69 -12.68
C ASP A 152 -6.97 -8.42 -12.36
N ARG A 153 -7.35 -8.42 -11.08
CA ARG A 153 -8.74 -8.29 -10.65
C ARG A 153 -9.01 -7.05 -9.81
N PHE A 154 -10.06 -6.34 -10.17
CA PHE A 154 -10.65 -5.29 -9.36
C PHE A 154 -11.91 -5.77 -8.66
N LEU A 155 -12.49 -4.89 -7.84
CA LEU A 155 -13.81 -5.10 -7.28
C LEU A 155 -14.82 -5.34 -8.40
N ASN A 156 -15.51 -6.47 -8.40
CA ASN A 156 -16.49 -6.78 -9.45
C ASN A 156 -17.58 -5.70 -9.52
N TYR A 157 -17.93 -5.27 -10.74
CA TYR A 157 -18.91 -4.20 -10.95
C TYR A 157 -20.31 -4.54 -10.46
N ARG A 158 -20.68 -5.83 -10.45
CA ARG A 158 -21.97 -6.33 -9.95
C ARG A 158 -22.05 -6.46 -8.43
N SER A 159 -20.93 -6.29 -7.73
CA SER A 159 -20.92 -6.37 -6.25
C SER A 159 -21.82 -5.29 -5.62
N SER A 160 -22.39 -5.58 -4.45
CA SER A 160 -23.20 -4.61 -3.67
C SER A 160 -22.32 -3.58 -2.97
N HIS A 161 -21.53 -2.84 -3.74
CA HIS A 161 -20.78 -1.69 -3.27
C HIS A 161 -21.32 -0.41 -3.89
N ASN A 162 -21.21 0.69 -3.14
CA ASN A 162 -21.59 2.01 -3.61
C ASN A 162 -20.88 2.32 -4.94
N LYS A 163 -21.62 2.89 -5.90
CA LYS A 163 -21.10 3.28 -7.22
C LYS A 163 -19.85 4.17 -7.11
N SER A 164 -19.79 5.05 -6.10
CA SER A 164 -18.62 5.90 -5.86
C SER A 164 -17.34 5.10 -5.61
N VAL A 165 -17.40 3.96 -4.92
CA VAL A 165 -16.23 3.09 -4.71
C VAL A 165 -15.73 2.54 -6.04
N LYS A 166 -16.66 1.99 -6.85
CA LYS A 166 -16.34 1.42 -8.17
C LYS A 166 -15.77 2.48 -9.11
N THR A 167 -16.34 3.68 -9.10
CA THR A 167 -15.87 4.83 -9.88
C THR A 167 -14.48 5.28 -9.44
N ASN A 168 -14.24 5.38 -8.14
CA ASN A 168 -12.96 5.83 -7.60
C ASN A 168 -11.82 4.86 -7.91
N ILE A 169 -12.09 3.54 -7.99
CA ILE A 169 -11.09 2.56 -8.44
C ILE A 169 -10.58 2.93 -9.84
N VAL A 170 -11.48 3.16 -10.80
CA VAL A 170 -11.10 3.55 -12.16
C VAL A 170 -10.34 4.88 -12.15
N LYS A 171 -10.89 5.91 -11.51
CA LYS A 171 -10.26 7.24 -11.48
C LYS A 171 -8.85 7.22 -10.87
N ASN A 172 -8.68 6.56 -9.71
CA ASN A 172 -7.40 6.50 -9.01
C ASN A 172 -6.37 5.69 -9.79
N MET A 173 -6.76 4.58 -10.42
CA MET A 173 -5.84 3.78 -11.24
C MET A 173 -5.41 4.52 -12.50
N THR A 174 -6.34 5.18 -13.19
CA THR A 174 -6.02 6.05 -14.35
C THR A 174 -5.08 7.16 -13.95
N GLN A 175 -5.36 7.88 -12.85
CA GLN A 175 -4.48 8.94 -12.36
C GLN A 175 -3.11 8.43 -11.93
N ARG A 176 -3.03 7.22 -11.36
CA ARG A 176 -1.76 6.58 -11.02
C ARG A 176 -0.93 6.38 -12.28
N ILE A 177 -1.47 5.68 -13.29
CA ILE A 177 -0.78 5.43 -14.56
C ILE A 177 -0.28 6.73 -15.19
N ILE A 178 -1.12 7.78 -15.18
CA ILE A 178 -0.75 9.08 -15.74
C ILE A 178 0.41 9.74 -14.98
N LYS A 179 0.38 9.69 -13.64
CA LYS A 179 1.40 10.32 -12.80
C LYS A 179 2.71 9.54 -12.74
N THR A 180 2.68 8.23 -13.00
CA THR A 180 3.84 7.34 -12.88
C THR A 180 4.40 6.90 -14.22
N THR A 181 3.89 7.42 -15.34
CA THR A 181 4.36 7.06 -16.68
C THR A 181 4.64 8.31 -17.50
N ASN A 182 5.90 8.52 -17.87
CA ASN A 182 6.34 9.73 -18.58
C ASN A 182 6.16 9.64 -20.09
N ASP A 183 6.23 8.43 -20.66
CA ASP A 183 6.10 8.20 -22.10
C ASP A 183 4.61 8.09 -22.51
N PRO A 184 4.10 8.93 -23.43
CA PRO A 184 2.70 8.88 -23.84
C PRO A 184 2.27 7.57 -24.52
N LYS A 185 3.17 6.90 -25.26
CA LYS A 185 2.86 5.63 -25.92
C LYS A 185 2.67 4.54 -24.88
N GLU A 186 3.60 4.43 -23.94
CA GLU A 186 3.52 3.45 -22.85
C GLU A 186 2.34 3.73 -21.91
N GLN A 187 2.06 5.00 -21.65
CA GLN A 187 0.89 5.41 -20.89
C GLN A 187 -0.39 4.89 -21.56
N GLN A 188 -0.50 4.98 -22.89
CA GLN A 188 -1.64 4.45 -23.62
C GLN A 188 -1.71 2.91 -23.56
N GLU A 189 -0.58 2.20 -23.66
CA GLU A 189 -0.52 0.75 -23.49
C GLU A 189 -1.01 0.32 -22.10
N ASP A 190 -0.56 1.02 -21.05
CA ASP A 190 -0.92 0.75 -19.66
C ASP A 190 -2.40 1.06 -19.39
N LEU A 191 -2.95 2.12 -20.01
CA LEU A 191 -4.39 2.40 -19.99
C LEU A 191 -5.19 1.31 -20.73
N ASN A 192 -4.69 0.78 -21.85
CA ASN A 192 -5.32 -0.34 -22.54
C ASN A 192 -5.27 -1.63 -21.70
N LYS A 193 -4.20 -1.84 -20.93
CA LYS A 193 -4.14 -2.92 -19.93
C LYS A 193 -5.17 -2.71 -18.82
N LEU A 194 -5.31 -1.49 -18.29
CA LEU A 194 -6.33 -1.14 -17.30
C LEU A 194 -7.74 -1.43 -17.83
N ARG A 195 -8.04 -1.06 -19.08
CA ARG A 195 -9.33 -1.37 -19.73
C ARG A 195 -9.64 -2.87 -19.70
N ARG A 196 -8.68 -3.70 -20.12
CA ARG A 196 -8.82 -5.17 -20.09
C ARG A 196 -9.10 -5.70 -18.69
N MET A 197 -8.39 -5.22 -17.68
CA MET A 197 -8.61 -5.62 -16.29
C MET A 197 -10.01 -5.23 -15.76
N LEU A 198 -10.50 -4.04 -16.14
CA LEU A 198 -11.83 -3.56 -15.76
C LEU A 198 -12.95 -4.37 -16.45
N ILE A 199 -12.77 -4.69 -17.73
CA ILE A 199 -13.69 -5.57 -18.48
C ILE A 199 -13.74 -6.95 -17.81
N ASN A 200 -12.59 -7.53 -17.46
CA ASN A 200 -12.51 -8.79 -16.71
C ASN A 200 -13.16 -8.73 -15.32
N SER A 201 -13.41 -7.52 -14.80
CA SER A 201 -14.10 -7.25 -13.53
C SER A 201 -15.57 -6.83 -13.73
N ASP A 202 -16.15 -7.11 -14.91
CA ASP A 202 -17.53 -6.83 -15.33
C ASP A 202 -17.91 -5.34 -15.42
N TYR A 203 -16.95 -4.43 -15.54
CA TYR A 203 -17.28 -3.01 -15.74
C TYR A 203 -17.83 -2.77 -17.15
N PRO A 204 -18.96 -2.05 -17.32
CA PRO A 204 -19.48 -1.69 -18.63
C PRO A 204 -18.51 -0.79 -19.40
N ILE A 205 -18.28 -1.10 -20.68
CA ILE A 205 -17.32 -0.38 -21.54
C ILE A 205 -17.59 1.14 -21.55
N ASN A 206 -18.86 1.54 -21.70
CA ASN A 206 -19.25 2.96 -21.71
C ASN A 206 -18.88 3.68 -20.40
N VAL A 207 -18.96 2.99 -19.26
CA VAL A 207 -18.56 3.52 -17.96
C VAL A 207 -17.04 3.63 -17.86
N ILE A 208 -16.31 2.62 -18.35
CA ILE A 208 -14.84 2.63 -18.37
C ILE A 208 -14.34 3.85 -19.16
N GLU A 209 -14.76 4.00 -20.42
CA GLU A 209 -14.27 5.08 -21.28
C GLU A 209 -14.62 6.46 -20.73
N LYS A 210 -15.85 6.64 -20.23
CA LYS A 210 -16.27 7.89 -19.58
C LYS A 210 -15.36 8.24 -18.40
N LEU A 211 -15.13 7.28 -17.50
CA LEU A 211 -14.37 7.52 -16.27
C LEU A 211 -12.87 7.71 -16.53
N ILE A 212 -12.30 7.00 -17.51
CA ILE A 212 -10.91 7.20 -17.94
C ILE A 212 -10.76 8.61 -18.51
N LYS A 213 -11.67 9.02 -19.41
CA LYS A 213 -11.65 10.37 -20.01
C LYS A 213 -11.73 11.46 -18.94
N GLU A 214 -12.69 11.37 -18.02
CA GLU A 214 -12.83 12.31 -16.90
C GLU A 214 -11.56 12.38 -16.04
N ALA A 215 -10.93 11.23 -15.76
CA ALA A 215 -9.71 11.18 -14.95
C ALA A 215 -8.50 11.78 -15.68
N CYS A 216 -8.37 11.57 -16.99
CA CYS A 216 -7.35 12.19 -17.82
C CYS A 216 -7.50 13.72 -17.84
N GLU A 217 -8.72 14.22 -18.00
CA GLU A 217 -9.02 15.66 -17.98
C GLU A 217 -8.73 16.30 -16.61
N THR A 218 -9.13 15.64 -15.52
CA THR A 218 -8.89 16.12 -14.14
C THR A 218 -7.40 16.20 -13.82
N SER A 219 -6.56 15.37 -14.44
CA SER A 219 -5.11 15.42 -14.22
C SER A 219 -4.46 16.70 -14.77
N LYS A 220 -5.09 17.34 -15.77
CA LYS A 220 -4.63 18.59 -16.39
C LYS A 220 -5.00 19.82 -15.58
N THR A 221 -6.10 19.77 -14.83
CA THR A 221 -6.58 20.87 -13.98
C THR A 221 -6.13 20.65 -12.54
N LYS A 222 -5.02 21.28 -12.14
CA LYS A 222 -4.61 21.39 -10.72
C LYS A 222 -5.57 22.31 -9.97
N THR A 223 -6.80 21.87 -9.70
CA THR A 223 -7.65 22.54 -8.71
C THR A 223 -7.44 21.84 -7.36
N PRO A 224 -6.85 22.51 -6.36
CA PRO A 224 -6.88 22.02 -5.00
C PRO A 224 -8.35 21.95 -4.58
N GLN A 225 -8.88 20.76 -4.38
CA GLN A 225 -10.15 20.62 -3.67
C GLN A 225 -9.88 21.03 -2.23
N THR A 226 -10.32 22.23 -1.85
CA THR A 226 -10.35 22.65 -0.46
C THR A 226 -11.13 21.58 0.33
N PRO A 227 -10.55 20.98 1.38
CA PRO A 227 -11.32 20.06 2.21
C PRO A 227 -12.48 20.84 2.79
N ASN A 228 -13.70 20.50 2.34
CA ASN A 228 -14.92 21.01 2.94
C ASN A 228 -15.01 20.38 4.33
N ASN A 229 -14.36 21.01 5.31
CA ASN A 229 -14.41 20.67 6.73
C ASN A 229 -15.79 21.05 7.30
N LYS A 230 -16.85 20.44 6.77
CA LYS A 230 -18.14 20.43 7.47
C LYS A 230 -17.99 19.51 8.67
N GLU A 231 -17.99 20.11 9.86
CA GLU A 231 -18.07 19.36 11.10
C GLU A 231 -19.47 18.76 11.27
N PHE A 232 -19.53 17.44 11.33
CA PHE A 232 -20.77 16.72 11.58
C PHE A 232 -20.89 16.38 13.06
N LYS A 233 -22.05 16.69 13.66
CA LYS A 233 -22.31 16.44 15.10
C LYS A 233 -22.36 14.96 15.44
N TYR A 234 -22.90 14.13 14.53
CA TYR A 234 -23.02 12.69 14.73
C TYR A 234 -22.49 11.90 13.53
N LYS A 235 -22.06 10.66 13.77
CA LYS A 235 -21.59 9.72 12.75
C LYS A 235 -22.33 8.40 12.90
N ILE A 236 -22.88 7.88 11.81
CA ILE A 236 -23.59 6.60 11.75
C ILE A 236 -22.89 5.71 10.73
N ASN A 237 -22.79 4.41 11.01
CA ASN A 237 -22.28 3.41 10.08
C ASN A 237 -23.38 2.37 9.81
N LEU A 238 -23.76 2.17 8.56
CA LEU A 238 -24.78 1.20 8.16
C LEU A 238 -24.24 0.23 7.10
N PRO A 239 -24.68 -1.04 7.10
CA PRO A 239 -24.39 -1.94 5.98
C PRO A 239 -24.97 -1.36 4.69
N TYR A 240 -24.16 -1.34 3.64
CA TYR A 240 -24.62 -0.82 2.35
C TYR A 240 -25.64 -1.76 1.70
N VAL A 241 -26.77 -1.20 1.31
CA VAL A 241 -27.79 -1.83 0.46
C VAL A 241 -28.09 -0.86 -0.69
N PRO A 242 -28.17 -1.31 -1.95
CA PRO A 242 -28.53 -0.44 -3.07
C PRO A 242 -29.80 0.37 -2.78
N GLY A 243 -29.73 1.70 -2.93
CA GLY A 243 -30.84 2.62 -2.66
C GLY A 243 -30.73 3.37 -1.32
N ILE A 244 -29.95 2.86 -0.36
CA ILE A 244 -29.77 3.51 0.95
C ILE A 244 -29.02 4.85 0.85
N GLU A 245 -28.39 5.15 -0.28
CA GLU A 245 -27.69 6.43 -0.51
C GLU A 245 -28.62 7.64 -0.43
N VAL A 246 -29.92 7.45 -0.63
CA VAL A 246 -30.93 8.51 -0.47
C VAL A 246 -30.93 9.05 0.96
N LEU A 247 -30.66 8.20 1.96
CA LEU A 247 -30.55 8.61 3.36
C LEU A 247 -29.37 9.54 3.61
N LYS A 248 -28.29 9.42 2.83
CA LYS A 248 -27.09 10.26 2.99
C LYS A 248 -27.45 11.75 2.92
N ARG A 249 -28.25 12.15 1.93
CA ARG A 249 -28.67 13.56 1.75
C ARG A 249 -29.57 14.04 2.88
N ARG A 250 -30.47 13.18 3.39
CA ARG A 250 -31.40 13.53 4.48
C ARG A 250 -30.67 13.66 5.81
N LEU A 251 -29.77 12.72 6.12
CA LEU A 251 -28.98 12.73 7.34
C LEU A 251 -27.96 13.87 7.37
N GLU A 252 -27.35 14.22 6.23
CA GLU A 252 -26.43 15.36 6.15
C GLU A 252 -27.14 16.69 6.48
N LYS A 253 -28.44 16.84 6.16
CA LYS A 253 -29.24 18.02 6.59
C LYS A 253 -29.47 18.07 8.10
N LEU A 254 -29.51 16.92 8.76
CA LEU A 254 -29.63 16.79 10.22
C LEU A 254 -28.27 16.84 10.93
N ASN A 255 -27.20 17.24 10.22
CA ASN A 255 -25.83 17.26 10.71
C ASN A 255 -25.28 15.88 11.14
N ILE A 256 -25.74 14.82 10.47
CA ILE A 256 -25.32 13.43 10.70
C ILE A 256 -24.55 12.92 9.49
N LYS A 257 -23.32 12.43 9.70
CA LYS A 257 -22.54 11.79 8.64
C LYS A 257 -22.80 10.30 8.58
N LEU A 258 -23.26 9.83 7.42
CA LEU A 258 -23.44 8.40 7.15
C LEU A 258 -22.21 7.79 6.47
N TYR A 259 -21.72 6.70 7.04
CA TYR A 259 -20.71 5.81 6.47
C TYR A 259 -21.33 4.45 6.14
N PHE A 260 -20.72 3.77 5.17
CA PHE A 260 -21.17 2.46 4.72
C PHE A 260 -20.16 1.37 5.09
N SER A 261 -20.66 0.28 5.66
CA SER A 261 -19.92 -0.96 5.88
C SER A 261 -20.31 -2.02 4.85
N TYR A 262 -19.38 -2.94 4.58
CA TYR A 262 -19.56 -4.05 3.64
C TYR A 262 -19.21 -5.36 4.37
N PRO A 263 -20.15 -5.91 5.16
CA PRO A 263 -19.85 -7.04 6.06
C PRO A 263 -19.61 -8.36 5.31
N ASN A 264 -20.31 -8.58 4.19
CA ASN A 264 -20.24 -9.81 3.41
C ASN A 264 -19.04 -9.78 2.45
N LYS A 265 -17.85 -10.09 2.96
CA LYS A 265 -16.63 -10.16 2.15
C LYS A 265 -16.45 -11.57 1.60
N LEU A 266 -15.91 -11.72 0.40
CA LEU A 266 -15.52 -13.03 -0.15
C LEU A 266 -14.63 -13.82 0.85
N GLN A 267 -13.75 -13.12 1.55
CA GLN A 267 -12.92 -13.71 2.60
C GLN A 267 -13.73 -14.36 3.71
N SER A 268 -14.87 -13.82 4.16
CA SER A 268 -15.66 -14.45 5.23
C SER A 268 -16.35 -15.73 4.77
N VAL A 269 -16.59 -15.87 3.46
CA VAL A 269 -17.15 -17.09 2.86
C VAL A 269 -16.05 -18.13 2.61
N LEU A 270 -14.89 -17.68 2.11
CA LEU A 270 -13.76 -18.55 1.76
C LEU A 270 -12.90 -18.97 2.96
N ASN A 271 -12.87 -18.19 4.05
CA ASN A 271 -12.23 -18.56 5.32
C ASN A 271 -13.16 -19.36 6.23
N GLN A 272 -13.99 -20.26 5.70
CA GLN A 272 -14.38 -21.40 6.52
C GLN A 272 -13.09 -22.17 6.79
N SER A 273 -12.69 -22.18 8.06
CA SER A 273 -11.41 -22.70 8.55
C SER A 273 -11.01 -24.04 7.93
N MET A 274 -10.31 -24.02 6.81
CA MET A 274 -9.48 -25.14 6.39
C MET A 274 -8.32 -25.18 7.40
N LYS A 275 -8.53 -25.96 8.46
CA LYS A 275 -7.48 -26.34 9.42
C LYS A 275 -6.47 -27.19 8.66
N SER A 276 -5.61 -26.60 7.82
CA SER A 276 -4.51 -27.39 7.25
C SER A 276 -3.56 -27.73 8.40
N GLN A 277 -3.43 -29.03 8.66
CA GLN A 277 -2.45 -29.57 9.62
C GLN A 277 -1.02 -29.50 9.04
N SER A 278 -0.88 -29.23 7.75
CA SER A 278 0.38 -29.26 6.99
C SER A 278 0.71 -27.92 6.30
N ARG A 279 2.01 -27.63 6.20
CA ARG A 279 2.59 -26.56 5.39
C ARG A 279 2.69 -27.04 3.93
N SER A 280 2.51 -26.12 2.96
CA SER A 280 2.60 -26.39 1.52
C SER A 280 1.52 -27.34 0.99
N VAL A 281 0.25 -26.93 1.11
CA VAL A 281 -0.88 -27.71 0.61
C VAL A 281 -1.36 -27.19 -0.75
N ILE A 282 -1.65 -28.14 -1.65
CA ILE A 282 -2.48 -27.90 -2.82
C ILE A 282 -3.93 -28.06 -2.37
N TYR A 283 -4.77 -27.05 -2.62
CA TYR A 283 -6.17 -27.06 -2.27
C TYR A 283 -7.04 -26.83 -3.51
N GLN A 284 -8.19 -27.50 -3.53
CA GLN A 284 -9.17 -27.44 -4.60
C GLN A 284 -10.46 -26.83 -4.05
N VAL A 285 -10.90 -25.72 -4.62
CA VAL A 285 -12.18 -25.08 -4.30
C VAL A 285 -13.14 -25.38 -5.44
N GLN A 286 -14.21 -26.11 -5.13
CA GLN A 286 -15.34 -26.28 -6.04
C GLN A 286 -16.28 -25.08 -5.89
N CYS A 287 -16.63 -24.46 -7.02
CA CYS A 287 -17.61 -23.40 -7.09
C CYS A 287 -18.98 -24.00 -7.39
N ASP A 288 -19.98 -23.68 -6.57
CA ASP A 288 -21.40 -24.05 -6.76
C ASP A 288 -22.07 -23.32 -7.94
N CYS A 289 -21.27 -22.74 -8.84
CA CYS A 289 -21.78 -22.13 -10.06
C CYS A 289 -22.28 -23.20 -11.04
N ASN A 290 -23.23 -22.85 -11.91
CA ASN A 290 -23.66 -23.70 -13.01
C ASN A 290 -23.16 -23.11 -14.33
N PRO A 291 -22.23 -23.78 -15.07
CA PRO A 291 -21.60 -25.07 -14.76
C PRO A 291 -20.56 -24.97 -13.64
N PRO A 292 -20.32 -26.07 -12.90
CA PRO A 292 -19.40 -26.10 -11.78
C PRO A 292 -17.98 -25.82 -12.25
N LYS A 293 -17.31 -24.87 -11.60
CA LYS A 293 -15.92 -24.50 -11.88
C LYS A 293 -15.03 -24.94 -10.73
N ILE A 294 -13.82 -25.37 -11.05
CA ILE A 294 -12.84 -25.85 -10.09
C ILE A 294 -11.66 -24.87 -10.08
N TYR A 295 -11.28 -24.41 -8.89
CA TYR A 295 -10.06 -23.64 -8.67
C TYR A 295 -9.05 -24.47 -7.88
N ASN A 296 -7.87 -24.67 -8.44
CA ASN A 296 -6.75 -25.30 -7.75
C ASN A 296 -5.74 -24.22 -7.35
N GLY A 297 -5.37 -24.18 -6.08
CA GLY A 297 -4.38 -23.24 -5.53
C GLY A 297 -3.32 -23.96 -4.72
N GLU A 298 -2.13 -23.37 -4.62
CA GLU A 298 -1.02 -23.88 -3.80
C GLU A 298 -0.61 -22.80 -2.80
N THR A 299 -0.40 -23.17 -1.54
CA THR A 299 0.14 -22.25 -0.53
C THR A 299 1.66 -22.18 -0.62
N LYS A 300 2.23 -21.11 -1.17
CA LYS A 300 3.68 -20.82 -1.05
C LYS A 300 3.99 -20.19 0.30
N THR A 301 4.89 -20.78 1.07
CA THR A 301 5.58 -20.10 2.18
C THR A 301 6.48 -19.00 1.61
N ARG A 302 6.27 -17.75 2.02
CA ARG A 302 7.34 -16.73 1.96
C ARG A 302 8.48 -17.26 2.84
N GLN A 303 9.61 -17.60 2.23
CA GLN A 303 10.88 -17.73 2.94
C GLN A 303 11.36 -16.36 3.39
#